data_AF-A0A1V0DGS5-F1
#
_entry.id   AF-A0A1V0DGS5-F1
#
_cell.length_a   1.000
_cell.length_b   1.000
_cell.length_c   1.000
_cell.angle_alpha   90.00
_cell.angle_beta   90.00
_cell.angle_gamma   90.00
#
_symmetry.space_group_name_H-M   'P 1'
#
loop_
_entity.id
_entity.type
_entity.pdbx_description
1 polymer ?
#
loop_
_entity_poly.entity_id
_entity_poly.type
_entity_poly.pdbx_seq_one_letter_code
_entity_poly.pdbx_strand_id
1 'polypeptide(L)'
;MRAFSFSFAPIVLCAVLALAGCRPSEPEPPAVARVGDRVITAEEFVLNYAFGHGHLRRGPAPRRTYLTLMLREAALAREAERRGLDTSAAVVHALHTLREELLIERVFETHVLDRIEVSEEEIRAEIHKNAVRFRFRFLPALHEADAWRLREQILAQGYEAALAERQERFAELNWLAEELTSDYVRAEDIDPAVLAVLQDLEIGTPSEPVRLDDLWYVFEVTDIRRRPVGEPDYVEQAPTYRKILYNRKAMEQGRAFVAATMAPRNVTTRREGFEVLHAALWAWYRDAPPTRNLLHYIETQRLDTPYTRLLRDRYALPLVSFDDQTWTIRDFLAHFTPGRYLLRPRDERAFKARLADVVALVVRDHVFLQMAEDEDLGNDPAFQQELARWREKWLFQELRTTWLNEPLDTARLAAYYHAKEAALDTAFRPFEHLDAEDLARIRTRFVQERLARLADSLLAGLDVEIYEAVLDTLSIPESAKNPAMTVHLFKNNSNKQPFPIVDPLWR
;
A
#
# COMPACT_ATOMS: atom_id res chain seq x y z
N MET A 1 37.77 -24.98 -75.39
CA MET A 1 39.21 -24.70 -75.27
C MET A 1 39.46 -23.98 -73.95
N ARG A 2 40.48 -24.44 -73.21
CA ARG A 2 41.38 -23.75 -72.25
C ARG A 2 41.13 -22.24 -72.05
N ALA A 3 41.31 -21.59 -70.89
CA ALA A 3 41.93 -21.93 -69.60
C ALA A 3 41.57 -20.82 -68.57
N PHE A 4 41.85 -21.13 -67.29
CA PHE A 4 41.88 -20.26 -66.11
C PHE A 4 42.67 -18.95 -66.29
N SER A 5 42.30 -17.89 -65.55
CA SER A 5 43.22 -17.06 -64.75
C SER A 5 42.48 -16.19 -63.72
N PHE A 6 42.93 -16.25 -62.47
CA PHE A 6 42.54 -15.46 -61.31
C PHE A 6 43.10 -14.03 -61.36
N SER A 7 42.39 -13.04 -60.79
CA SER A 7 43.00 -12.00 -59.93
C SER A 7 41.98 -11.13 -59.17
N PHE A 8 42.14 -11.14 -57.84
CA PHE A 8 41.95 -10.10 -56.82
C PHE A 8 40.62 -9.31 -56.68
N ALA A 9 40.04 -9.46 -55.48
CA ALA A 9 38.96 -8.71 -54.83
C ALA A 9 39.42 -7.28 -54.39
N PRO A 10 38.57 -6.35 -53.87
CA PRO A 10 37.51 -6.55 -52.85
C PRO A 10 36.14 -5.92 -53.21
N ILE A 11 34.99 -6.60 -53.10
CA ILE A 11 34.12 -6.74 -51.92
C ILE A 11 34.09 -5.50 -51.00
N VAL A 12 33.18 -4.57 -51.29
CA VAL A 12 32.63 -3.62 -50.31
C VAL A 12 31.40 -4.27 -49.69
N LEU A 13 31.59 -4.89 -48.54
CA LEU A 13 30.53 -5.45 -47.69
C LEU A 13 29.93 -4.29 -46.87
N CYS A 14 28.76 -3.80 -47.28
CA CYS A 14 27.93 -2.91 -46.46
C CYS A 14 27.42 -3.70 -45.25
N ALA A 15 28.20 -3.73 -44.18
CA ALA A 15 27.75 -4.11 -42.85
C ALA A 15 26.86 -2.98 -42.30
N VAL A 16 25.55 -3.17 -42.43
CA VAL A 16 24.55 -2.45 -41.63
C VAL A 16 24.73 -2.94 -40.19
N LEU A 17 25.54 -2.22 -39.43
CA LEU A 17 25.68 -2.36 -37.98
C LEU A 17 24.34 -1.99 -37.34
N ALA A 18 23.61 -3.01 -36.90
CA ALA A 18 22.56 -2.89 -35.91
C ALA A 18 23.18 -2.36 -34.60
N LEU A 19 23.13 -1.04 -34.41
CA LEU A 19 23.31 -0.42 -33.10
C LEU A 19 22.07 -0.73 -32.27
N ALA A 20 22.01 -1.96 -31.74
CA ALA A 20 21.24 -2.22 -30.54
C ALA A 20 21.83 -1.33 -29.45
N GLY A 21 21.10 -0.26 -29.11
CA GLY A 21 21.42 0.60 -27.99
C GLY A 21 21.39 -0.22 -26.70
N CYS A 22 22.55 -0.70 -26.26
CA CYS A 22 22.75 -1.13 -24.89
C CYS A 22 22.50 0.10 -24.01
N ARG A 23 21.32 0.17 -23.38
CA ARG A 23 21.15 0.96 -22.17
C ARG A 23 22.22 0.49 -21.18
N PRO A 24 22.97 1.38 -20.51
CA PRO A 24 23.80 0.98 -19.38
C PRO A 24 22.88 0.28 -18.38
N SER A 25 23.15 -0.98 -18.06
CA SER A 25 22.51 -1.63 -16.93
C SER A 25 22.84 -0.81 -15.69
N GLU A 26 21.84 -0.43 -14.91
CA GLU A 26 22.08 0.17 -13.60
C GLU A 26 23.06 -0.72 -12.82
N PRO A 27 24.05 -0.14 -12.12
CA PRO A 27 24.99 -0.94 -11.34
C PRO A 27 24.20 -1.79 -10.33
N GLU A 28 24.45 -3.10 -10.32
CA GLU A 28 23.78 -3.99 -9.38
C GLU A 28 23.98 -3.47 -7.94
N PRO A 29 22.90 -3.38 -7.13
CA PRO A 29 23.02 -2.87 -5.78
C PRO A 29 24.01 -3.73 -4.99
N PRO A 30 24.88 -3.12 -4.16
CA PRO A 30 25.96 -3.83 -3.50
C PRO A 30 25.41 -4.96 -2.62
N ALA A 31 26.04 -6.13 -2.65
CA ALA A 31 25.63 -7.27 -1.83
C ALA A 31 26.05 -7.09 -0.37
N VAL A 32 25.23 -7.58 0.57
CA VAL A 32 25.58 -7.68 2.01
C VAL A 32 25.88 -9.12 2.43
N ALA A 33 25.34 -10.10 1.71
CA ALA A 33 25.67 -11.51 1.92
C ALA A 33 25.42 -12.36 0.67
N ARG A 34 26.09 -13.51 0.61
CA ARG A 34 25.79 -14.62 -0.30
C ARG A 34 25.61 -15.91 0.50
N VAL A 35 24.64 -16.72 0.10
CA VAL A 35 24.41 -18.07 0.62
C VAL A 35 24.15 -19.00 -0.55
N GLY A 36 25.20 -19.72 -0.97
CA GLY A 36 25.19 -20.44 -2.24
C GLY A 36 24.93 -19.51 -3.43
N ASP A 37 23.85 -19.75 -4.17
CA ASP A 37 23.40 -18.97 -5.33
C ASP A 37 22.54 -17.75 -4.96
N ARG A 38 22.11 -17.63 -3.71
CA ARG A 38 21.27 -16.52 -3.24
C ARG A 38 22.12 -15.34 -2.77
N VAL A 39 21.90 -14.18 -3.36
CA VAL A 39 22.55 -12.90 -2.98
C VAL A 39 21.56 -12.01 -2.25
N ILE A 40 21.88 -11.60 -1.01
CA ILE A 40 21.12 -10.57 -0.29
C ILE A 40 21.75 -9.22 -0.61
N THR A 41 20.97 -8.32 -1.21
CA THR A 41 21.43 -6.98 -1.61
C THR A 41 21.33 -5.99 -0.45
N ALA A 42 22.07 -4.88 -0.52
CA ALA A 42 22.01 -3.79 0.44
C ALA A 42 20.61 -3.19 0.52
N GLU A 43 19.95 -2.97 -0.62
CA GLU A 43 18.59 -2.46 -0.66
C GLU A 43 17.61 -3.40 0.05
N GLU A 44 17.68 -4.70 -0.24
CA GLU A 44 16.86 -5.70 0.42
C GLU A 44 17.06 -5.69 1.94
N PHE A 45 18.31 -5.65 2.40
CA PHE A 45 18.61 -5.58 3.82
C PHE A 45 18.10 -4.28 4.45
N VAL A 46 18.30 -3.12 3.81
CA VAL A 46 17.85 -1.82 4.33
C VAL A 46 16.33 -1.81 4.50
N LEU A 47 15.57 -2.26 3.49
CA LEU A 47 14.12 -2.35 3.55
C LEU A 47 13.67 -3.31 4.66
N ASN A 48 14.24 -4.51 4.70
CA ASN A 48 13.87 -5.52 5.69
C ASN A 48 14.19 -5.03 7.12
N TYR A 49 15.38 -4.47 7.34
CA TYR A 49 15.84 -3.97 8.64
C TYR A 49 15.07 -2.73 9.11
N ALA A 50 14.77 -1.78 8.22
CA ALA A 50 14.05 -0.55 8.58
C ALA A 50 12.61 -0.83 9.00
N PHE A 51 11.91 -1.69 8.25
CA PHE A 51 10.51 -2.07 8.50
C PHE A 51 10.34 -3.30 9.40
N GLY A 52 11.44 -3.94 9.77
CA GLY A 52 11.50 -5.11 10.64
C GLY A 52 11.07 -4.85 12.08
N HIS A 53 10.71 -5.93 12.78
CA HIS A 53 10.27 -5.85 14.17
C HIS A 53 11.39 -5.44 15.12
N GLY A 54 11.10 -4.48 16.01
CA GLY A 54 12.09 -3.87 16.90
C GLY A 54 12.81 -4.83 17.84
N HIS A 55 12.18 -5.92 18.27
CA HIS A 55 12.82 -6.91 19.16
C HIS A 55 13.94 -7.69 18.48
N LEU A 56 13.90 -7.83 17.15
CA LEU A 56 14.91 -8.53 16.36
C LEU A 56 16.17 -7.70 16.10
N ARG A 57 16.14 -6.40 16.45
CA ARG A 57 17.23 -5.43 16.23
C ARG A 57 17.98 -5.10 17.52
N ARG A 58 18.07 -6.06 18.44
CA ARG A 58 18.69 -5.89 19.77
C ARG A 58 20.03 -6.62 19.86
N GLY A 59 20.84 -6.23 20.82
CA GLY A 59 22.13 -6.86 21.12
C GLY A 59 23.33 -6.09 20.56
N PRO A 60 24.55 -6.65 20.70
CA PRO A 60 25.80 -5.93 20.42
C PRO A 60 26.07 -5.71 18.93
N ALA A 61 25.51 -6.53 18.04
CA ALA A 61 25.69 -6.44 16.60
C ALA A 61 24.32 -6.56 15.86
N PRO A 62 23.42 -5.58 16.03
CA PRO A 62 22.01 -5.74 15.64
C PRO A 62 21.82 -5.93 14.13
N ARG A 63 22.66 -5.31 13.29
CA ARG A 63 22.62 -5.50 11.82
C ARG A 63 23.00 -6.92 11.43
N ARG A 64 24.11 -7.44 11.95
CA ARG A 64 24.58 -8.82 11.72
C ARG A 64 23.61 -9.87 12.27
N THR A 65 23.05 -9.64 13.46
CA THR A 65 22.01 -10.52 14.02
C THR A 65 20.80 -10.58 13.10
N TYR A 66 20.33 -9.43 12.62
CA TYR A 66 19.18 -9.38 11.71
C TYR A 66 19.48 -10.04 10.35
N LEU A 67 20.66 -9.80 9.78
CA LEU A 67 21.10 -10.45 8.55
C LEU A 67 21.17 -11.97 8.70
N THR A 68 21.62 -12.46 9.86
CA THR A 68 21.61 -13.90 10.17
C THR A 68 20.19 -14.48 10.12
N LEU A 69 19.18 -13.73 10.58
CA LEU A 69 17.78 -14.18 10.48
C LEU A 69 17.30 -14.22 9.03
N MET A 70 17.67 -13.24 8.20
CA MET A 70 17.37 -13.27 6.76
C MET A 70 18.00 -14.50 6.08
N LEU A 71 19.28 -14.80 6.39
CA LEU A 71 19.98 -15.97 5.88
C LEU A 71 19.30 -17.29 6.32
N ARG A 72 18.84 -17.36 7.58
CA ARG A 72 18.08 -18.52 8.09
C ARG A 72 16.76 -18.71 7.35
N GLU A 73 16.01 -17.64 7.10
CA GLU A 73 14.76 -17.73 6.33
C GLU A 73 15.02 -18.19 4.89
N ALA A 74 16.06 -17.66 4.22
CA ALA A 74 16.45 -18.08 2.88
C ALA A 74 16.82 -19.58 2.83
N ALA A 75 17.62 -20.06 3.78
CA ALA A 75 17.97 -21.48 3.88
C ALA A 75 16.73 -22.38 4.08
N LEU A 76 15.80 -21.95 4.95
CA LEU A 76 14.56 -22.68 5.21
C LEU A 76 13.60 -22.66 4.01
N ALA A 77 13.54 -21.56 3.26
CA ALA A 77 12.74 -21.48 2.04
C ALA A 77 13.23 -22.46 0.96
N ARG A 78 14.54 -22.61 0.79
CA ARG A 78 15.13 -23.63 -0.10
C ARG A 78 14.79 -25.05 0.35
N GLU A 79 14.81 -25.30 1.65
CA GLU A 79 14.38 -26.58 2.20
C GLU A 79 12.88 -26.83 2.02
N ALA A 80 12.05 -25.80 2.08
CA ALA A 80 10.62 -25.87 1.78
C ALA A 80 10.37 -26.26 0.32
N GLU A 81 11.09 -25.64 -0.62
CA GLU A 81 11.06 -25.98 -2.04
C GLU A 81 11.51 -27.43 -2.29
N ARG A 82 12.61 -27.88 -1.65
CA ARG A 82 13.06 -29.28 -1.74
C ARG A 82 12.00 -30.28 -1.28
N ARG A 83 11.10 -29.88 -0.37
CA ARG A 83 9.96 -30.67 0.11
C ARG A 83 8.72 -30.57 -0.78
N GLY A 84 8.77 -29.82 -1.88
CA GLY A 84 7.66 -29.60 -2.81
C GLY A 84 6.60 -28.62 -2.30
N LEU A 85 6.91 -27.79 -1.29
CA LEU A 85 5.95 -26.83 -0.74
C LEU A 85 5.67 -25.65 -1.69
N ASP A 86 6.50 -25.46 -2.70
CA ASP A 86 6.30 -24.51 -3.80
C ASP A 86 5.08 -24.85 -4.68
N THR A 87 4.67 -26.12 -4.71
CA THR A 87 3.46 -26.58 -5.41
C THR A 87 2.20 -26.57 -4.53
N SER A 88 2.32 -26.16 -3.27
CA SER A 88 1.17 -26.06 -2.37
C SER A 88 0.15 -25.04 -2.88
N ALA A 89 -1.13 -25.34 -2.72
CA ALA A 89 -2.20 -24.43 -3.15
C ALA A 89 -2.11 -23.04 -2.47
N ALA A 90 -1.58 -22.99 -1.24
CA ALA A 90 -1.37 -21.75 -0.51
C ALA A 90 -0.31 -20.86 -1.20
N VAL A 91 0.87 -21.41 -1.49
CA VAL A 91 1.98 -20.67 -2.12
C VAL A 91 1.64 -20.28 -3.56
N VAL A 92 1.08 -21.20 -4.36
CA VAL A 92 0.71 -20.95 -5.76
C VAL A 92 -0.32 -19.81 -5.86
N HIS A 93 -1.37 -19.85 -5.03
CA HIS A 93 -2.41 -18.80 -5.05
C HIS A 93 -1.88 -17.44 -4.59
N ALA A 94 -1.03 -17.43 -3.56
CA ALA A 94 -0.40 -16.21 -3.06
C ALA A 94 0.50 -15.57 -4.13
N LEU A 95 1.32 -16.36 -4.82
CA LEU A 95 2.19 -15.90 -5.90
C LEU A 95 1.43 -15.39 -7.12
N HIS A 96 0.36 -16.09 -7.51
CA HIS A 96 -0.50 -15.62 -8.60
C HIS A 96 -1.11 -14.25 -8.28
N THR A 97 -1.68 -14.10 -7.09
CA THR A 97 -2.28 -12.83 -6.65
C THR A 97 -1.25 -11.71 -6.61
N LEU A 98 -0.05 -12.00 -6.08
CA LEU A 98 1.03 -11.02 -6.04
C LEU A 98 1.51 -10.61 -7.43
N ARG A 99 1.66 -11.57 -8.34
CA ARG A 99 2.07 -11.29 -9.72
C ARG A 99 1.15 -10.25 -10.35
N GLU A 100 -0.16 -10.42 -10.21
CA GLU A 100 -1.12 -9.46 -10.74
C GLU A 100 -1.00 -8.08 -10.08
N GLU A 101 -0.83 -8.04 -8.75
CA GLU A 101 -0.66 -6.78 -8.01
C GLU A 101 0.59 -6.01 -8.46
N LEU A 102 1.73 -6.72 -8.60
CA LEU A 102 2.99 -6.10 -9.02
C LEU A 102 2.97 -5.65 -10.48
N LEU A 103 2.31 -6.40 -11.38
CA LEU A 103 2.17 -5.97 -12.77
C LEU A 103 1.38 -4.67 -12.88
N ILE A 104 0.29 -4.55 -12.12
CA ILE A 104 -0.50 -3.31 -12.09
C ILE A 104 0.30 -2.18 -11.46
N GLU A 105 1.03 -2.44 -10.38
CA GLU A 105 1.94 -1.45 -9.78
C GLU A 105 2.95 -0.95 -10.81
N ARG A 106 3.57 -1.85 -11.59
CA ARG A 106 4.53 -1.49 -12.64
C ARG A 106 3.90 -0.65 -13.77
N VAL A 107 2.63 -0.88 -14.11
CA VAL A 107 1.88 -0.01 -15.05
C VAL A 107 1.79 1.41 -14.49
N PHE A 108 1.41 1.57 -13.22
CA PHE A 108 1.37 2.90 -12.60
C PHE A 108 2.75 3.53 -12.48
N GLU A 109 3.78 2.75 -12.17
CA GLU A 109 5.17 3.24 -12.15
C GLU A 109 5.57 3.83 -13.49
N THR A 110 5.42 3.04 -14.55
CA THR A 110 5.83 3.39 -15.91
C THR A 110 5.03 4.57 -16.50
N HIS A 111 3.72 4.60 -16.26
CA HIS A 111 2.82 5.58 -16.90
C HIS A 111 2.52 6.81 -16.07
N VAL A 112 2.75 6.75 -14.76
CA VAL A 112 2.43 7.84 -13.84
C VAL A 112 3.68 8.26 -13.09
N LEU A 113 4.25 7.38 -12.28
CA LEU A 113 5.18 7.76 -11.23
C LEU A 113 6.55 8.19 -11.75
N ASP A 114 7.07 7.50 -12.77
CA ASP A 114 8.35 7.80 -13.41
C ASP A 114 8.32 9.12 -14.21
N ARG A 115 7.12 9.65 -14.45
CA ARG A 115 6.89 10.90 -15.18
C ARG A 115 6.64 12.09 -14.25
N ILE A 116 6.61 11.88 -12.93
CA ILE A 116 6.39 12.96 -11.97
C ILE A 116 7.72 13.64 -11.68
N GLU A 117 7.79 14.90 -12.07
CA GLU A 117 8.86 15.80 -11.69
C GLU A 117 8.35 16.80 -10.64
N VAL A 118 9.17 17.07 -9.62
CA VAL A 118 8.91 18.12 -8.63
C VAL A 118 10.09 19.08 -8.66
N SER A 119 9.85 20.29 -9.17
CA SER A 119 10.88 21.31 -9.32
C SER A 119 11.21 21.99 -7.99
N GLU A 120 12.41 22.58 -7.90
CA GLU A 120 12.81 23.36 -6.72
C GLU A 120 11.93 24.60 -6.55
N GLU A 121 11.48 25.20 -7.66
CA GLU A 121 10.57 26.34 -7.67
C GLU A 121 9.23 25.98 -7.02
N GLU A 122 8.67 24.81 -7.34
CA GLU A 122 7.44 24.32 -6.71
C GLU A 122 7.63 24.06 -5.21
N ILE A 123 8.76 23.46 -4.83
CA ILE A 123 9.08 23.21 -3.41
C ILE A 123 9.20 24.52 -2.66
N ARG A 124 9.92 25.51 -3.22
CA ARG A 124 10.06 26.83 -2.61
C ARG A 124 8.72 27.54 -2.53
N ALA A 125 7.89 27.50 -3.56
CA ALA A 125 6.56 28.09 -3.55
C ALA A 125 5.66 27.48 -2.47
N GLU A 126 5.68 26.14 -2.33
CA GLU A 126 4.91 25.44 -1.31
C GLU A 126 5.42 25.78 0.11
N ILE A 127 6.73 25.86 0.32
CA ILE A 127 7.30 26.29 1.62
C ILE A 127 6.88 27.72 1.96
N HIS A 128 6.96 28.65 1.00
CA HIS A 128 6.51 30.03 1.21
C HIS A 128 5.02 30.12 1.56
N LYS A 129 4.17 29.39 0.83
CA LYS A 129 2.74 29.33 1.08
C LYS A 129 2.47 28.89 2.53
N ASN A 130 3.23 27.92 3.03
CA ASN A 130 3.08 27.38 4.37
C ASN A 130 3.81 28.17 5.48
N ALA A 131 4.58 29.18 5.12
CA ALA A 131 5.17 30.14 6.06
C ALA A 131 4.20 31.25 6.49
N VAL A 132 3.02 31.31 5.86
CA VAL A 132 1.95 32.27 6.18
C VAL A 132 1.01 31.68 7.23
N ARG A 133 0.82 32.43 8.31
CA ARG A 133 -0.20 32.16 9.32
C ARG A 133 -1.20 33.30 9.39
N PHE A 134 -2.48 32.94 9.33
CA PHE A 134 -3.58 33.87 9.45
C PHE A 134 -4.12 33.83 10.88
N ARG A 135 -4.46 35.00 11.40
CA ARG A 135 -5.36 35.16 12.52
C ARG A 135 -6.58 35.90 12.01
N PHE A 136 -7.76 35.35 12.23
CA PHE A 136 -9.01 35.91 11.74
C PHE A 136 -10.11 35.68 12.75
N ARG A 137 -11.18 36.43 12.62
CA ARG A 137 -12.40 36.30 13.42
C ARG A 137 -13.58 36.17 12.49
N PHE A 138 -14.67 35.58 12.97
CA PHE A 138 -15.81 35.26 12.12
C PHE A 138 -17.12 35.30 12.88
N LEU A 139 -18.18 35.70 12.18
CA LEU A 139 -19.54 35.66 12.72
C LEU A 139 -20.45 34.79 11.83
N PRO A 140 -21.17 33.81 12.40
CA PRO A 140 -22.09 32.97 11.67
C PRO A 140 -23.46 33.64 11.48
N ALA A 141 -24.13 33.29 10.39
CA ALA A 141 -25.49 33.67 10.03
C ALA A 141 -26.23 32.48 9.39
N LEU A 142 -27.52 32.33 9.68
CA LEU A 142 -28.34 31.22 9.17
C LEU A 142 -28.72 31.40 7.69
N HIS A 143 -28.82 32.64 7.24
CA HIS A 143 -29.26 32.99 5.89
C HIS A 143 -28.29 33.98 5.24
N GLU A 144 -28.14 33.85 3.92
CA GLU A 144 -27.24 34.70 3.12
C GLU A 144 -27.56 36.20 3.28
N ALA A 145 -28.85 36.56 3.23
CA ALA A 145 -29.29 37.94 3.42
C ALA A 145 -28.91 38.51 4.80
N ASP A 146 -28.83 37.65 5.82
CA ASP A 146 -28.45 38.06 7.17
C ASP A 146 -26.94 38.25 7.28
N ALA A 147 -26.16 37.42 6.58
CA ALA A 147 -24.71 37.56 6.48
C ALA A 147 -24.32 38.85 5.75
N TRP A 148 -25.03 39.20 4.66
CA TRP A 148 -24.81 40.48 3.98
C TRP A 148 -25.11 41.68 4.88
N ARG A 149 -26.23 41.65 5.64
CA ARG A 149 -26.52 42.71 6.62
C ARG A 149 -25.46 42.78 7.70
N LEU A 150 -24.96 41.64 8.15
CA LEU A 150 -23.90 41.57 9.14
C LEU A 150 -22.59 42.17 8.64
N ARG A 151 -22.22 41.91 7.39
CA ARG A 151 -21.07 42.55 6.75
C ARG A 151 -21.21 44.07 6.73
N GLU A 152 -22.36 44.59 6.30
CA GLU A 152 -22.63 46.04 6.31
C GLU A 152 -22.59 46.64 7.72
N GLN A 153 -23.06 45.91 8.73
CA GLN A 153 -22.91 46.30 10.13
C GLN A 153 -21.43 46.37 10.51
N ILE A 154 -20.63 45.33 10.24
CA ILE A 154 -19.19 45.34 10.55
C ILE A 154 -18.48 46.51 9.85
N LEU A 155 -18.83 46.82 8.60
CA LEU A 155 -18.29 47.99 7.88
C LEU A 155 -18.67 49.32 8.52
N ALA A 156 -19.89 49.44 9.03
CA ALA A 156 -20.41 50.70 9.56
C ALA A 156 -19.96 50.99 10.99
N GLN A 157 -19.93 49.98 11.88
CA GLN A 157 -19.69 50.14 13.32
C GLN A 157 -18.49 49.34 13.86
N GLY A 158 -17.84 48.53 13.02
CA GLY A 158 -16.77 47.63 13.44
C GLY A 158 -17.29 46.31 14.02
N TYR A 159 -16.42 45.30 14.02
CA TYR A 159 -16.77 43.93 14.42
C TYR A 159 -17.25 43.81 15.87
N GLU A 160 -16.56 44.47 16.82
CA GLU A 160 -16.89 44.35 18.25
C GLU A 160 -18.31 44.85 18.53
N ALA A 161 -18.70 45.97 17.89
CA ALA A 161 -20.06 46.50 18.02
C ALA A 161 -21.10 45.60 17.34
N ALA A 162 -20.78 45.02 16.17
CA ALA A 162 -21.65 44.06 15.51
C ALA A 162 -21.81 42.74 16.30
N LEU A 163 -20.74 42.26 16.96
CA LEU A 163 -20.79 41.10 17.84
C LEU A 163 -21.65 41.39 19.09
N ALA A 164 -21.45 42.54 19.74
CA ALA A 164 -22.23 42.94 20.92
C ALA A 164 -23.74 43.01 20.61
N GLU A 165 -24.13 43.61 19.48
CA GLU A 165 -25.53 43.68 19.05
C GLU A 165 -26.12 42.27 18.79
N ARG A 166 -25.32 41.35 18.23
CA ARG A 166 -25.75 39.96 18.02
C ARG A 166 -25.84 39.19 19.34
N GLN A 167 -24.95 39.45 20.29
CA GLN A 167 -24.95 38.83 21.62
C GLN A 167 -26.19 39.20 22.45
N GLU A 168 -26.72 40.41 22.28
CA GLU A 168 -28.01 40.82 22.87
C GLU A 168 -29.19 40.04 22.28
N ARG A 169 -29.09 39.64 21.00
CA ARG A 169 -30.16 38.96 20.27
C ARG A 169 -30.08 37.44 20.34
N PHE A 170 -28.87 36.90 20.46
CA PHE A 170 -28.57 35.46 20.47
C PHE A 170 -27.71 35.15 21.68
N ALA A 171 -28.35 34.72 22.78
CA ALA A 171 -27.67 34.41 24.04
C ALA A 171 -26.56 33.33 23.88
N GLU A 172 -26.64 32.53 22.83
CA GLU A 172 -25.66 31.49 22.49
C GLU A 172 -24.29 32.05 22.09
N LEU A 173 -24.23 33.28 21.55
CA LEU A 173 -22.97 33.92 21.16
C LEU A 173 -22.19 34.50 22.35
N ASN A 174 -22.80 34.55 23.54
CA ASN A 174 -22.15 35.06 24.75
C ASN A 174 -21.08 34.11 25.28
N TRP A 175 -21.22 32.80 25.08
CA TRP A 175 -20.24 31.80 25.52
C TRP A 175 -19.24 31.41 24.43
N LEU A 176 -19.51 31.75 23.16
CA LEU A 176 -18.62 31.50 22.01
C LEU A 176 -17.66 32.64 21.68
N ALA A 177 -17.76 33.80 22.35
CA ALA A 177 -17.05 35.01 21.95
C ALA A 177 -15.52 34.82 21.78
N GLU A 178 -14.90 34.05 22.67
CA GLU A 178 -13.48 33.70 22.61
C GLU A 178 -13.15 32.66 21.52
N GLU A 179 -14.14 31.84 21.13
CA GLU A 179 -14.03 30.82 20.07
C GLU A 179 -14.29 31.38 18.66
N LEU A 180 -14.86 32.58 18.55
CA LEU A 180 -15.12 33.28 17.28
C LEU A 180 -13.88 34.01 16.72
N THR A 181 -12.75 33.90 17.40
CA THR A 181 -11.45 34.37 16.92
C THR A 181 -10.49 33.19 16.87
N SER A 182 -9.86 32.98 15.72
CA SER A 182 -8.85 31.95 15.58
C SER A 182 -7.57 32.33 16.33
N ASP A 183 -6.80 31.31 16.71
CA ASP A 183 -5.36 31.45 16.89
C ASP A 183 -4.67 31.68 15.54
N TYR A 184 -3.33 31.65 15.51
CA TYR A 184 -2.60 31.65 14.24
C TYR A 184 -2.69 30.29 13.56
N VAL A 185 -3.52 30.21 12.53
CA VAL A 185 -3.73 29.01 11.73
C VAL A 185 -2.85 29.08 10.49
N ARG A 186 -2.19 27.98 10.12
CA ARG A 186 -1.40 27.90 8.89
C ARG A 186 -2.34 27.88 7.69
N ALA A 187 -1.90 28.42 6.56
CA ALA A 187 -2.70 28.40 5.33
C ALA A 187 -3.18 26.97 4.94
N GLU A 188 -2.36 25.94 5.17
CA GLU A 188 -2.69 24.52 4.90
C GLU A 188 -3.82 23.95 5.78
N ASP A 189 -4.03 24.50 6.97
CA ASP A 189 -5.04 24.03 7.93
C ASP A 189 -6.39 24.76 7.79
N ILE A 190 -6.49 25.72 6.86
CA ILE A 190 -7.71 26.51 6.59
C ILE A 190 -8.45 25.87 5.42
N ASP A 191 -9.79 25.75 5.53
CA ASP A 191 -10.63 25.28 4.43
C ASP A 191 -10.36 26.08 3.13
N PRO A 192 -10.19 25.43 1.97
CA PRO A 192 -9.83 26.12 0.73
C PRO A 192 -10.77 27.27 0.34
N ALA A 193 -12.08 27.15 0.61
CA ALA A 193 -13.05 28.20 0.32
C ALA A 193 -12.86 29.42 1.24
N VAL A 194 -12.45 29.19 2.49
CA VAL A 194 -12.12 30.26 3.45
C VAL A 194 -10.78 30.90 3.09
N LEU A 195 -9.75 30.08 2.83
CA LEU A 195 -8.42 30.58 2.50
C LEU A 195 -8.44 31.49 1.27
N ALA A 196 -9.21 31.13 0.24
CA ALA A 196 -9.37 31.92 -0.98
C ALA A 196 -9.90 33.33 -0.70
N VAL A 197 -10.69 33.51 0.35
CA VAL A 197 -11.22 34.80 0.79
C VAL A 197 -10.22 35.52 1.68
N LEU A 198 -9.64 34.84 2.67
CA LEU A 198 -8.73 35.45 3.64
C LEU A 198 -7.42 35.96 3.01
N GLN A 199 -6.92 35.30 1.96
CA GLN A 199 -5.64 35.65 1.34
C GLN A 199 -5.65 37.02 0.63
N ASP A 200 -6.82 37.46 0.16
CA ASP A 200 -7.02 38.69 -0.60
C ASP A 200 -7.70 39.79 0.23
N LEU A 201 -8.10 39.49 1.47
CA LEU A 201 -8.79 40.40 2.36
C LEU A 201 -7.81 41.38 3.03
N GLU A 202 -8.14 42.67 3.01
CA GLU A 202 -7.39 43.67 3.77
C GLU A 202 -7.62 43.45 5.28
N ILE A 203 -6.53 43.56 6.07
CA ILE A 203 -6.60 43.39 7.53
C ILE A 203 -7.60 44.40 8.10
N GLY A 204 -8.54 43.90 8.91
CA GLY A 204 -9.60 44.70 9.53
C GLY A 204 -10.84 44.92 8.67
N THR A 205 -10.90 44.40 7.44
CA THR A 205 -12.09 44.50 6.57
C THR A 205 -12.92 43.21 6.60
N PRO A 206 -14.26 43.29 6.64
CA PRO A 206 -15.10 42.10 6.59
C PRO A 206 -15.22 41.55 5.16
N SER A 207 -15.16 40.22 5.07
CA SER A 207 -15.33 39.50 3.81
C SER A 207 -16.75 39.60 3.27
N GLU A 208 -16.92 39.22 2.00
CA GLU A 208 -18.24 38.79 1.53
C GLU A 208 -18.70 37.52 2.27
N PRO A 209 -20.02 37.26 2.38
CA PRO A 209 -20.53 36.05 2.99
C PRO A 209 -20.01 34.77 2.33
N VAL A 210 -19.40 33.90 3.12
CA VAL A 210 -18.88 32.59 2.68
C VAL A 210 -19.80 31.51 3.21
N ARG A 211 -20.29 30.64 2.33
CA ARG A 211 -21.09 29.48 2.72
C ARG A 211 -20.18 28.31 3.07
N LEU A 212 -20.31 27.81 4.30
CA LEU A 212 -19.63 26.60 4.77
C LEU A 212 -20.69 25.69 5.40
N ASP A 213 -20.75 24.45 4.92
CA ASP A 213 -21.80 23.50 5.25
C ASP A 213 -23.21 24.13 5.11
N ASP A 214 -23.96 24.19 6.21
CA ASP A 214 -25.34 24.72 6.27
C ASP A 214 -25.43 26.17 6.80
N LEU A 215 -24.30 26.85 7.00
CA LEU A 215 -24.22 28.20 7.56
C LEU A 215 -23.48 29.18 6.64
N TRP A 216 -23.72 30.46 6.88
CA TRP A 216 -23.01 31.57 6.24
C TRP A 216 -22.11 32.26 7.25
N TYR A 217 -20.92 32.67 6.82
CA TYR A 217 -19.93 33.30 7.68
C TYR A 217 -19.45 34.61 7.07
N VAL A 218 -19.26 35.62 7.91
CA VAL A 218 -18.50 36.82 7.55
C VAL A 218 -17.20 36.78 8.34
N PHE A 219 -16.08 36.78 7.62
CA PHE A 219 -14.74 36.71 8.19
C PHE A 219 -14.10 38.10 8.23
N GLU A 220 -13.18 38.32 9.15
CA GLU A 220 -12.31 39.50 9.17
C GLU A 220 -10.89 39.06 9.57
N VAL A 221 -9.89 39.39 8.77
CA VAL A 221 -8.48 39.08 9.09
C VAL A 221 -7.99 40.09 10.12
N THR A 222 -7.48 39.60 11.25
CA THR A 222 -6.95 40.44 12.34
C THR A 222 -5.44 40.57 12.29
N ASP A 223 -4.72 39.54 11.84
CA ASP A 223 -3.28 39.59 11.64
C ASP A 223 -2.81 38.53 10.62
N ILE A 224 -1.71 38.82 9.92
CA ILE A 224 -1.05 37.88 9.02
C ILE A 224 0.43 37.82 9.40
N ARG A 225 0.85 36.71 9.98
CA ARG A 225 2.27 36.45 10.25
C ARG A 225 2.92 35.77 9.07
N ARG A 226 3.85 36.48 8.44
CA ARG A 226 4.75 35.92 7.43
C ARG A 226 6.11 35.73 8.09
N ARG A 227 6.51 34.49 8.35
CA ARG A 227 7.90 34.23 8.74
C ARG A 227 8.76 34.34 7.47
N PRO A 228 9.81 35.17 7.44
CA PRO A 228 10.77 35.13 6.33
C PRO A 228 11.36 33.72 6.25
N VAL A 229 11.27 33.11 5.08
CA VAL A 229 11.88 31.80 4.82
C VAL A 229 13.25 32.03 4.21
N GLY A 230 14.30 31.70 4.97
CA GLY A 230 15.68 31.79 4.52
C GLY A 230 16.18 30.51 3.87
N GLU A 231 17.39 30.54 3.32
CA GLU A 231 18.05 29.35 2.74
C GLU A 231 18.14 28.14 3.70
N PRO A 232 18.43 28.32 4.99
CA PRO A 232 18.42 27.21 5.95
C PRO A 232 17.04 26.55 6.09
N ASP A 233 15.96 27.33 6.07
CA ASP A 233 14.59 26.80 6.18
C ASP A 233 14.23 25.96 4.93
N TYR A 234 14.70 26.35 3.74
CA TYR A 234 14.51 25.53 2.52
C TYR A 234 15.25 24.21 2.61
N VAL A 235 16.53 24.22 2.99
CA VAL A 235 17.34 22.99 3.08
C VAL A 235 16.71 22.01 4.07
N GLU A 236 16.18 22.51 5.19
CA GLU A 236 15.51 21.70 6.20
C GLU A 236 14.17 21.14 5.72
N GLN A 237 13.34 21.95 5.06
CA GLN A 237 11.95 21.60 4.75
C GLN A 237 11.75 20.97 3.36
N ALA A 238 12.68 21.19 2.42
CA ALA A 238 12.58 20.72 1.04
C ALA A 238 12.31 19.21 0.90
N PRO A 239 12.96 18.30 1.67
CA PRO A 239 12.65 16.88 1.59
C PRO A 239 11.19 16.55 1.92
N THR A 240 10.60 17.23 2.90
CA THR A 240 9.21 17.04 3.31
C THR A 240 8.24 17.55 2.25
N TYR A 241 8.44 18.78 1.76
CA TYR A 241 7.55 19.36 0.75
C TYR A 241 7.70 18.72 -0.63
N ARG A 242 8.91 18.29 -1.02
CA ARG A 242 9.09 17.46 -2.22
C ARG A 242 8.23 16.22 -2.17
N LYS A 243 8.20 15.52 -1.02
CA LYS A 243 7.35 14.35 -0.82
C LYS A 243 5.87 14.72 -0.92
N ILE A 244 5.41 15.76 -0.22
CA ILE A 244 4.00 16.19 -0.28
C ILE A 244 3.56 16.47 -1.71
N LEU A 245 4.33 17.28 -2.44
CA LEU A 245 4.05 17.64 -3.83
C LEU A 245 4.06 16.42 -4.75
N TYR A 246 5.06 15.54 -4.60
CA TYR A 246 5.14 14.30 -5.36
C TYR A 246 3.87 13.45 -5.18
N ASN A 247 3.42 13.23 -3.93
CA ASN A 247 2.23 12.41 -3.69
C ASN A 247 0.95 13.05 -4.22
N ARG A 248 0.83 14.38 -4.09
CA ARG A 248 -0.32 15.13 -4.63
C ARG A 248 -0.39 14.93 -6.15
N LYS A 249 0.74 15.15 -6.85
CA LYS A 249 0.86 14.90 -8.29
C LYS A 249 0.57 13.43 -8.63
N ALA A 250 1.09 12.47 -7.87
CA ALA A 250 0.86 11.04 -8.10
C ALA A 250 -0.63 10.66 -8.02
N MET A 251 -1.36 11.21 -7.03
CA MET A 251 -2.79 10.98 -6.90
C MET A 251 -3.59 11.61 -8.04
N GLU A 252 -3.27 12.85 -8.41
CA GLU A 252 -3.94 13.57 -9.49
C GLU A 252 -3.70 12.90 -10.84
N GLN A 253 -2.44 12.64 -11.18
CA GLN A 253 -2.06 11.99 -12.43
C GLN A 253 -2.52 10.52 -12.48
N GLY A 254 -2.50 9.80 -11.35
CA GLY A 254 -3.04 8.45 -11.27
C GLY A 254 -4.55 8.39 -11.56
N ARG A 255 -5.32 9.33 -11.01
CA ARG A 255 -6.76 9.47 -11.34
C ARG A 255 -6.96 9.82 -12.81
N ALA A 256 -6.18 10.76 -13.35
CA ALA A 256 -6.25 11.14 -14.75
C ALA A 256 -5.90 9.97 -15.68
N PHE A 257 -4.88 9.19 -15.35
CA PHE A 257 -4.47 8.00 -16.10
C PHE A 257 -5.56 6.92 -16.09
N VAL A 258 -6.15 6.61 -14.94
CA VAL A 258 -7.28 5.67 -14.85
C VAL A 258 -8.45 6.17 -15.69
N ALA A 259 -8.81 7.45 -15.59
CA ALA A 259 -9.92 8.02 -16.35
C ALA A 259 -9.65 7.98 -17.86
N ALA A 260 -8.47 8.40 -18.31
CA ALA A 260 -8.08 8.37 -19.71
C ALA A 260 -8.04 6.95 -20.28
N THR A 261 -7.67 5.96 -19.46
CA THR A 261 -7.64 4.56 -19.87
C THR A 261 -9.03 3.92 -19.88
N MET A 262 -9.84 4.14 -18.84
CA MET A 262 -11.09 3.41 -18.67
C MET A 262 -12.32 4.09 -19.31
N ALA A 263 -12.35 5.43 -19.42
CA ALA A 263 -13.51 6.14 -19.96
C ALA A 263 -13.83 5.75 -21.42
N PRO A 264 -12.85 5.64 -22.35
CA PRO A 264 -13.13 5.22 -23.72
C PRO A 264 -13.73 3.80 -23.83
N ARG A 265 -13.48 2.95 -22.83
CA ARG A 265 -13.91 1.55 -22.81
C ARG A 265 -15.38 1.35 -22.44
N ASN A 266 -16.07 2.42 -22.04
CA ASN A 266 -17.51 2.45 -21.77
C ASN A 266 -18.01 1.27 -20.90
N VAL A 267 -17.35 1.08 -19.75
CA VAL A 267 -17.69 -0.01 -18.82
C VAL A 267 -19.12 0.16 -18.31
N THR A 268 -19.96 -0.84 -18.58
CA THR A 268 -21.39 -0.81 -18.28
C THR A 268 -21.84 -2.10 -17.62
N THR A 269 -22.43 -1.99 -16.42
CA THR A 269 -22.96 -3.12 -15.67
C THR A 269 -24.37 -3.49 -16.15
N ARG A 270 -24.63 -4.79 -16.29
CA ARG A 270 -25.92 -5.35 -16.68
C ARG A 270 -26.73 -5.71 -15.45
N ARG A 271 -27.90 -5.08 -15.31
CA ARG A 271 -28.73 -5.16 -14.10
C ARG A 271 -29.07 -6.60 -13.69
N GLU A 272 -29.52 -7.43 -14.64
CA GLU A 272 -29.97 -8.79 -14.33
C GLU A 272 -28.85 -9.65 -13.71
N GLY A 273 -27.69 -9.72 -14.36
CA GLY A 273 -26.54 -10.45 -13.82
C GLY A 273 -26.04 -9.86 -12.50
N PHE A 274 -26.07 -8.53 -12.36
CA PHE A 274 -25.64 -7.86 -11.14
C PHE A 274 -26.54 -8.17 -9.94
N GLU A 275 -27.85 -8.16 -10.10
CA GLU A 275 -28.77 -8.49 -8.98
C GLU A 275 -28.60 -9.95 -8.51
N VAL A 276 -28.36 -10.88 -9.45
CA VAL A 276 -28.07 -12.29 -9.11
C VAL A 276 -26.77 -12.40 -8.34
N LEU A 277 -25.69 -11.78 -8.83
CA LEU A 277 -24.40 -11.76 -8.16
C LEU A 277 -24.49 -11.14 -6.76
N HIS A 278 -25.20 -10.01 -6.65
CA HIS A 278 -25.45 -9.31 -5.40
C HIS A 278 -26.16 -10.21 -4.39
N ALA A 279 -27.29 -10.80 -4.77
CA ALA A 279 -28.07 -11.66 -3.88
C ALA A 279 -27.25 -12.85 -3.37
N ALA A 280 -26.48 -13.49 -4.26
CA ALA A 280 -25.66 -14.64 -3.90
C ALA A 280 -24.49 -14.26 -2.98
N LEU A 281 -23.71 -13.22 -3.32
CA LEU A 281 -22.57 -12.81 -2.51
C LEU A 281 -23.00 -12.20 -1.18
N TRP A 282 -24.12 -11.47 -1.13
CA TRP A 282 -24.64 -10.93 0.13
C TRP A 282 -25.01 -12.04 1.11
N ALA A 283 -25.72 -13.07 0.63
CA ALA A 283 -26.03 -14.25 1.43
C ALA A 283 -24.75 -14.96 1.90
N TRP A 284 -23.78 -15.16 1.00
CA TRP A 284 -22.52 -15.81 1.35
C TRP A 284 -21.74 -15.03 2.42
N TYR A 285 -21.56 -13.72 2.25
CA TYR A 285 -20.80 -12.89 3.19
C TYR A 285 -21.46 -12.79 4.58
N ARG A 286 -22.78 -12.96 4.67
CA ARG A 286 -23.50 -13.04 5.95
C ARG A 286 -23.28 -14.36 6.68
N ASP A 287 -23.20 -15.46 5.95
CA ASP A 287 -22.97 -16.79 6.53
C ASP A 287 -21.50 -16.97 6.93
N ALA A 288 -20.60 -16.80 5.96
CA ALA A 288 -19.16 -16.94 6.16
C ALA A 288 -18.40 -16.20 5.04
N PRO A 289 -17.66 -15.12 5.35
CA PRO A 289 -16.87 -14.40 4.37
C PRO A 289 -15.88 -15.33 3.66
N PRO A 290 -15.94 -15.44 2.33
CA PRO A 290 -15.03 -16.29 1.59
C PRO A 290 -13.62 -15.67 1.56
N THR A 291 -12.60 -16.51 1.65
CA THR A 291 -11.19 -16.09 1.76
C THR A 291 -10.31 -16.54 0.59
N ARG A 292 -10.88 -17.24 -0.41
CA ARG A 292 -10.15 -17.85 -1.54
C ARG A 292 -10.88 -17.60 -2.86
N ASN A 293 -10.29 -18.00 -3.98
CA ASN A 293 -10.92 -17.96 -5.31
C ASN A 293 -12.31 -18.62 -5.28
N LEU A 294 -13.36 -17.83 -5.54
CA LEU A 294 -14.74 -18.29 -5.45
C LEU A 294 -15.10 -19.31 -6.52
N LEU A 295 -14.67 -19.06 -7.76
CA LEU A 295 -15.02 -19.91 -8.89
C LEU A 295 -14.53 -21.34 -8.68
N HIS A 296 -13.24 -21.51 -8.35
CA HIS A 296 -12.66 -22.83 -8.06
C HIS A 296 -13.43 -23.54 -6.95
N TYR A 297 -13.85 -22.80 -5.92
CA TYR A 297 -14.54 -23.34 -4.78
C TYR A 297 -15.98 -23.80 -5.12
N ILE A 298 -16.68 -23.06 -5.99
CA ILE A 298 -18.01 -23.45 -6.50
C ILE A 298 -17.89 -24.66 -7.45
N GLU A 299 -16.90 -24.66 -8.33
CA GLU A 299 -16.70 -25.69 -9.36
C GLU A 299 -16.24 -27.03 -8.78
N THR A 300 -15.41 -27.02 -7.73
CA THR A 300 -14.97 -28.25 -7.04
C THR A 300 -16.04 -28.89 -6.15
N GLN A 301 -17.28 -28.37 -6.17
CA GLN A 301 -18.45 -28.86 -5.42
C GLN A 301 -18.23 -29.00 -3.91
N ARG A 302 -17.28 -28.25 -3.35
CA ARG A 302 -16.96 -28.31 -1.91
C ARG A 302 -18.01 -27.63 -1.03
N LEU A 303 -18.93 -26.85 -1.62
CA LEU A 303 -20.14 -26.36 -0.98
C LEU A 303 -21.31 -26.44 -1.96
N ASP A 304 -22.39 -27.09 -1.54
CA ASP A 304 -23.71 -27.01 -2.16
C ASP A 304 -24.63 -26.21 -1.25
N THR A 305 -24.71 -24.90 -1.52
CA THR A 305 -25.52 -23.95 -0.78
C THR A 305 -26.52 -23.28 -1.73
N PRO A 306 -27.62 -22.68 -1.22
CA PRO A 306 -28.57 -21.98 -2.07
C PRO A 306 -27.92 -20.89 -2.95
N TYR A 307 -26.94 -20.15 -2.44
CA TYR A 307 -26.24 -19.08 -3.18
C TYR A 307 -25.19 -19.61 -4.18
N THR A 308 -24.53 -20.73 -3.90
CA THR A 308 -23.61 -21.34 -4.88
C THR A 308 -24.37 -22.02 -6.03
N ARG A 309 -25.54 -22.61 -5.76
CA ARG A 309 -26.48 -23.08 -6.81
C ARG A 309 -27.03 -21.93 -7.65
N LEU A 310 -27.49 -20.86 -7.00
CA LEU A 310 -27.97 -19.66 -7.68
C LEU A 310 -26.93 -19.12 -8.69
N LEU A 311 -25.66 -19.04 -8.29
CA LEU A 311 -24.59 -18.62 -9.19
C LEU A 311 -24.39 -19.62 -10.34
N ARG A 312 -24.28 -20.92 -10.04
CA ARG A 312 -24.04 -21.97 -11.03
C ARG A 312 -25.12 -22.02 -12.12
N ASP A 313 -26.39 -21.90 -11.72
CA ASP A 313 -27.54 -21.92 -12.63
C ASP A 313 -27.62 -20.68 -13.54
N ARG A 314 -26.90 -19.61 -13.17
CA ARG A 314 -26.94 -18.29 -13.81
C ARG A 314 -25.59 -17.82 -14.33
N TYR A 315 -24.60 -18.70 -14.41
CA TYR A 315 -23.24 -18.37 -14.86
C TYR A 315 -23.18 -17.63 -16.19
N ALA A 316 -24.02 -18.01 -17.14
CA ALA A 316 -24.05 -17.41 -18.48
C ALA A 316 -24.70 -16.02 -18.54
N LEU A 317 -25.27 -15.51 -17.44
CA LEU A 317 -25.87 -14.18 -17.45
C LEU A 317 -24.79 -13.11 -17.67
N PRO A 318 -24.99 -12.18 -18.61
CA PRO A 318 -24.15 -11.00 -18.76
C PRO A 318 -24.10 -10.18 -17.47
N LEU A 319 -22.90 -9.82 -17.03
CA LEU A 319 -22.67 -9.00 -15.84
C LEU A 319 -22.14 -7.62 -16.18
N VAL A 320 -21.12 -7.54 -17.03
CA VAL A 320 -20.46 -6.28 -17.38
C VAL A 320 -20.01 -6.31 -18.83
N SER A 321 -20.14 -5.19 -19.53
CA SER A 321 -19.62 -5.00 -20.88
C SER A 321 -18.65 -3.83 -20.92
N PHE A 322 -17.58 -3.97 -21.67
CA PHE A 322 -16.56 -2.95 -21.89
C PHE A 322 -15.88 -3.25 -23.23
N ASP A 323 -15.48 -2.21 -23.95
CA ASP A 323 -15.06 -2.33 -25.35
C ASP A 323 -16.12 -3.14 -26.16
N ASP A 324 -15.68 -4.12 -26.95
CA ASP A 324 -16.54 -5.07 -27.67
C ASP A 324 -16.78 -6.37 -26.88
N GLN A 325 -16.39 -6.42 -25.61
CA GLN A 325 -16.47 -7.61 -24.76
C GLN A 325 -17.68 -7.57 -23.83
N THR A 326 -18.21 -8.75 -23.52
CA THR A 326 -19.22 -8.92 -22.47
C THR A 326 -18.80 -10.08 -21.58
N TRP A 327 -18.57 -9.78 -20.31
CA TRP A 327 -18.30 -10.76 -19.28
C TRP A 327 -19.59 -11.24 -18.65
N THR A 328 -19.68 -12.55 -18.48
CA THR A 328 -20.72 -13.20 -17.72
C THR A 328 -20.39 -13.21 -16.22
N ILE A 329 -21.33 -13.68 -15.38
CA ILE A 329 -21.06 -13.91 -13.95
C ILE A 329 -19.86 -14.85 -13.77
N ARG A 330 -19.74 -15.89 -14.60
CA ARG A 330 -18.61 -16.83 -14.51
C ARG A 330 -17.28 -16.16 -14.82
N ASP A 331 -17.23 -15.34 -15.86
CA ASP A 331 -16.00 -14.65 -16.28
C ASP A 331 -15.53 -13.68 -15.20
N PHE A 332 -16.45 -12.95 -14.58
CA PHE A 332 -16.14 -12.10 -13.44
C PHE A 332 -15.60 -12.90 -12.25
N LEU A 333 -16.23 -14.02 -11.89
CA LEU A 333 -15.78 -14.87 -10.78
C LEU A 333 -14.40 -15.51 -11.03
N ALA A 334 -13.99 -15.66 -12.29
CA ALA A 334 -12.65 -16.13 -12.63
C ALA A 334 -11.57 -15.11 -12.25
N HIS A 335 -11.88 -13.81 -12.33
CA HIS A 335 -10.96 -12.71 -12.06
C HIS A 335 -11.15 -12.10 -10.65
N PHE A 336 -12.28 -12.36 -9.99
CA PHE A 336 -12.59 -11.86 -8.67
C PHE A 336 -12.01 -12.72 -7.55
N THR A 337 -11.09 -12.12 -6.78
CA THR A 337 -10.50 -12.74 -5.57
C THR A 337 -10.91 -11.95 -4.31
N PRO A 338 -11.70 -12.54 -3.39
CA PRO A 338 -12.15 -11.87 -2.16
C PRO A 338 -11.05 -11.26 -1.30
N GLY A 339 -9.86 -11.88 -1.26
CA GLY A 339 -8.71 -11.38 -0.52
C GLY A 339 -8.13 -10.08 -1.09
N ARG A 340 -8.27 -9.87 -2.40
CA ARG A 340 -7.79 -8.69 -3.14
C ARG A 340 -8.86 -7.60 -3.21
N TYR A 341 -10.13 -7.99 -3.36
CA TYR A 341 -11.26 -7.09 -3.51
C TYR A 341 -12.18 -7.18 -2.29
N LEU A 342 -11.79 -6.49 -1.22
CA LEU A 342 -12.54 -6.50 0.04
C LEU A 342 -13.91 -5.83 -0.12
N LEU A 343 -14.97 -6.57 0.21
CA LEU A 343 -16.36 -6.10 0.21
C LEU A 343 -16.83 -5.57 1.57
N ARG A 344 -16.26 -6.08 2.70
CA ARG A 344 -16.53 -5.74 4.13
C ARG A 344 -17.75 -4.81 4.39
N PRO A 345 -18.99 -5.29 4.21
CA PRO A 345 -20.17 -4.45 4.33
C PRO A 345 -20.66 -4.29 5.78
N ARG A 346 -21.29 -3.15 6.07
CA ARG A 346 -22.06 -2.93 7.31
C ARG A 346 -23.52 -3.33 7.16
N ASP A 347 -24.10 -3.09 5.99
CA ASP A 347 -25.48 -3.38 5.62
C ASP A 347 -25.58 -3.71 4.12
N GLU A 348 -26.76 -4.15 3.66
CA GLU A 348 -26.99 -4.61 2.28
C GLU A 348 -26.83 -3.48 1.26
N ARG A 349 -27.24 -2.25 1.59
CA ARG A 349 -27.11 -1.11 0.67
C ARG A 349 -25.65 -0.75 0.46
N ALA A 350 -24.87 -0.69 1.54
CA ALA A 350 -23.43 -0.47 1.49
C ALA A 350 -22.73 -1.60 0.72
N PHE A 351 -23.15 -2.86 0.93
CA PHE A 351 -22.63 -4.00 0.19
C PHE A 351 -22.89 -3.89 -1.31
N LYS A 352 -24.12 -3.55 -1.70
CA LYS A 352 -24.51 -3.41 -3.10
C LYS A 352 -23.69 -2.31 -3.81
N ALA A 353 -23.53 -1.16 -3.16
CA ALA A 353 -22.70 -0.08 -3.69
C ALA A 353 -21.24 -0.53 -3.86
N ARG A 354 -20.67 -1.15 -2.81
CA ARG A 354 -19.29 -1.63 -2.85
C ARG A 354 -19.07 -2.74 -3.89
N LEU A 355 -20.05 -3.63 -4.10
CA LEU A 355 -19.99 -4.66 -5.12
C LEU A 355 -19.97 -4.05 -6.53
N ALA A 356 -20.74 -2.99 -6.77
CA ALA A 356 -20.70 -2.27 -8.04
C ALA A 356 -19.30 -1.67 -8.31
N ASP A 357 -18.69 -1.05 -7.30
CA ASP A 357 -17.31 -0.55 -7.39
C ASP A 357 -16.32 -1.68 -7.69
N VAL A 358 -16.47 -2.82 -7.01
CA VAL A 358 -15.62 -3.99 -7.20
C VAL A 358 -15.74 -4.55 -8.62
N VAL A 359 -16.94 -4.61 -9.21
CA VAL A 359 -17.11 -5.02 -10.61
C VAL A 359 -16.30 -4.12 -11.53
N ALA A 360 -16.35 -2.80 -11.33
CA ALA A 360 -15.54 -1.86 -12.11
C ALA A 360 -14.02 -2.03 -11.86
N LEU A 361 -13.61 -2.27 -10.61
CA LEU A 361 -12.21 -2.48 -10.25
C LEU A 361 -11.62 -3.74 -10.89
N VAL A 362 -12.38 -4.85 -10.91
CA VAL A 362 -11.91 -6.09 -11.54
C VAL A 362 -11.70 -5.90 -13.04
N VAL A 363 -12.62 -5.20 -13.73
CA VAL A 363 -12.47 -4.87 -15.15
C VAL A 363 -11.27 -3.95 -15.39
N ARG A 364 -11.10 -2.91 -14.57
CA ARG A 364 -9.91 -2.03 -14.64
C ARG A 364 -8.62 -2.80 -14.49
N ASP A 365 -8.55 -3.67 -13.48
CA ASP A 365 -7.35 -4.44 -13.20
C ASP A 365 -7.05 -5.44 -14.32
N HIS A 366 -8.07 -6.02 -14.96
CA HIS A 366 -7.89 -6.82 -16.17
C HIS A 366 -7.28 -6.01 -17.32
N VAL A 367 -7.79 -4.80 -17.58
CA VAL A 367 -7.22 -3.91 -18.61
C VAL A 367 -5.76 -3.56 -18.30
N PHE A 368 -5.43 -3.27 -17.05
CA PHE A 368 -4.05 -2.98 -16.66
C PHE A 368 -3.14 -4.20 -16.73
N LEU A 369 -3.63 -5.39 -16.45
CA LEU A 369 -2.86 -6.62 -16.65
C LEU A 369 -2.55 -6.85 -18.13
N GLN A 370 -3.51 -6.61 -19.02
CA GLN A 370 -3.27 -6.67 -20.47
C GLN A 370 -2.21 -5.65 -20.91
N MET A 371 -2.29 -4.41 -20.41
CA MET A 371 -1.25 -3.40 -20.67
C MET A 371 0.13 -3.85 -20.19
N ALA A 372 0.21 -4.46 -19.00
CA ALA A 372 1.46 -4.96 -18.46
C ALA A 372 2.05 -6.11 -19.30
N GLU A 373 1.19 -6.97 -19.87
CA GLU A 373 1.59 -8.03 -20.80
C GLU A 373 2.06 -7.45 -22.14
N ASP A 374 1.31 -6.51 -22.71
CA ASP A 374 1.64 -5.85 -23.99
C ASP A 374 2.98 -5.10 -23.94
N GLU A 375 3.31 -4.54 -22.77
CA GLU A 375 4.55 -3.80 -22.51
C GLU A 375 5.69 -4.67 -21.93
N ASP A 376 5.47 -5.99 -21.79
CA ASP A 376 6.41 -6.96 -21.23
C ASP A 376 6.96 -6.57 -19.84
N LEU A 377 6.14 -5.90 -19.03
CA LEU A 377 6.51 -5.43 -17.68
C LEU A 377 6.80 -6.59 -16.71
N GLY A 378 6.36 -7.81 -17.05
CA GLY A 378 6.67 -9.01 -16.30
C GLY A 378 8.11 -9.48 -16.43
N ASN A 379 8.88 -9.01 -17.41
CA ASN A 379 10.30 -9.35 -17.57
C ASN A 379 11.25 -8.32 -16.94
N ASP A 380 10.70 -7.27 -16.33
CA ASP A 380 11.48 -6.28 -15.60
C ASP A 380 12.27 -6.92 -14.44
N PRO A 381 13.58 -6.66 -14.30
CA PRO A 381 14.41 -7.26 -13.26
C PRO A 381 13.94 -6.96 -11.83
N ALA A 382 13.45 -5.75 -11.56
CA ALA A 382 12.97 -5.39 -10.24
C ALA A 382 11.65 -6.10 -9.91
N PHE A 383 10.77 -6.30 -10.89
CA PHE A 383 9.55 -7.12 -10.76
C PHE A 383 9.91 -8.57 -10.40
N GLN A 384 10.83 -9.18 -11.15
CA GLN A 384 11.26 -10.57 -10.90
C GLN A 384 11.91 -10.72 -9.52
N GLN A 385 12.71 -9.74 -9.12
CA GLN A 385 13.35 -9.74 -7.82
C GLN A 385 12.33 -9.63 -6.68
N GLU A 386 11.33 -8.74 -6.79
CA GLU A 386 10.30 -8.61 -5.76
C GLU A 386 9.43 -9.89 -5.66
N LEU A 387 9.03 -10.46 -6.80
CA LEU A 387 8.29 -11.72 -6.84
C LEU A 387 9.08 -12.88 -6.20
N ALA A 388 10.40 -12.97 -6.48
CA ALA A 388 11.28 -13.96 -5.89
C ALA A 388 11.43 -13.81 -4.37
N ARG A 389 11.59 -12.57 -3.86
CA ARG A 389 11.67 -12.28 -2.43
C ARG A 389 10.39 -12.71 -1.69
N TRP A 390 9.22 -12.45 -2.27
CA TRP A 390 7.95 -12.90 -1.70
C TRP A 390 7.76 -14.43 -1.79
N ARG A 391 8.20 -15.07 -2.88
CA ARG A 391 8.23 -16.53 -3.00
C ARG A 391 9.04 -17.16 -1.87
N GLU A 392 10.25 -16.67 -1.65
CA GLU A 392 11.12 -17.11 -0.55
C GLU A 392 10.40 -16.98 0.81
N LYS A 393 9.78 -15.81 1.06
CA LYS A 393 9.05 -15.57 2.31
C LYS A 393 7.90 -16.56 2.52
N TRP A 394 7.08 -16.78 1.50
CA TRP A 394 5.92 -17.66 1.61
C TRP A 394 6.29 -19.13 1.69
N LEU A 395 7.37 -19.56 1.04
CA LEU A 395 7.92 -20.91 1.20
C LEU A 395 8.36 -21.17 2.64
N PHE A 396 9.11 -20.24 3.23
CA PHE A 396 9.47 -20.33 4.65
C PHE A 396 8.22 -20.38 5.56
N GLN A 397 7.23 -19.51 5.31
CA GLN A 397 5.99 -19.49 6.09
C GLN A 397 5.16 -20.77 5.94
N GLU A 398 5.13 -21.38 4.75
CA GLU A 398 4.43 -22.63 4.49
C GLU A 398 5.12 -23.80 5.21
N LEU A 399 6.46 -23.84 5.23
CA LEU A 399 7.21 -24.82 6.01
C LEU A 399 6.92 -24.68 7.51
N ARG A 400 6.94 -23.44 8.03
CA ARG A 400 6.59 -23.15 9.42
C ARG A 400 5.16 -23.58 9.73
N THR A 401 4.21 -23.26 8.86
CA THR A 401 2.79 -23.60 9.02
C THR A 401 2.57 -25.11 8.98
N THR A 402 3.26 -25.82 8.09
CA THR A 402 3.23 -27.28 8.01
C THR A 402 3.69 -27.91 9.33
N TRP A 403 4.78 -27.44 9.92
CA TRP A 403 5.27 -27.95 11.21
C TRP A 403 4.42 -27.52 12.41
N LEU A 404 3.83 -26.33 12.35
CA LEU A 404 2.86 -25.87 13.34
C LEU A 404 1.55 -26.66 13.27
N ASN A 405 1.23 -27.31 12.15
CA ASN A 405 0.03 -28.13 12.00
C ASN A 405 0.31 -29.64 12.15
N GLU A 406 1.57 -30.07 12.02
CA GLU A 406 2.01 -31.46 12.23
C GLU A 406 1.58 -31.94 13.64
N PRO A 407 0.83 -33.05 13.76
CA PRO A 407 0.44 -33.60 15.06
C PRO A 407 1.67 -33.83 15.94
N LEU A 408 1.75 -33.11 17.06
CA LEU A 408 2.84 -33.26 18.01
C LEU A 408 2.42 -34.19 19.13
N ASP A 409 3.25 -35.19 19.39
CA ASP A 409 3.14 -36.07 20.54
C ASP A 409 3.18 -35.24 21.84
N THR A 410 2.12 -35.37 22.65
CA THR A 410 1.98 -34.69 23.95
C THR A 410 3.20 -34.93 24.85
N ALA A 411 3.82 -36.10 24.78
CA ALA A 411 5.02 -36.41 25.56
C ALA A 411 6.23 -35.55 25.15
N ARG A 412 6.38 -35.24 23.86
CA ARG A 412 7.46 -34.37 23.37
C ARG A 412 7.27 -32.93 23.78
N LEU A 413 6.03 -32.44 23.73
CA LEU A 413 5.71 -31.07 24.19
C LEU A 413 5.88 -30.95 25.71
N ALA A 414 5.48 -31.95 26.48
CA ALA A 414 5.71 -31.99 27.92
C ALA A 414 7.21 -32.00 28.25
N ALA A 415 8.00 -32.85 27.58
CA ALA A 415 9.45 -32.89 27.76
C ALA A 415 10.12 -31.55 27.43
N TYR A 416 9.67 -30.88 26.35
CA TYR A 416 10.13 -29.54 26.02
C TYR A 416 9.74 -28.50 27.08
N TYR A 417 8.49 -28.54 27.56
CA TYR A 417 7.99 -27.64 28.60
C TYR A 417 8.83 -27.76 29.88
N HIS A 418 9.04 -28.97 30.40
CA HIS A 418 9.83 -29.21 31.59
C HIS A 418 11.32 -28.83 31.41
N ALA A 419 11.90 -29.09 30.23
CA ALA A 419 13.28 -28.69 29.95
C ALA A 419 13.48 -27.17 29.86
N LYS A 420 12.41 -26.40 29.62
CA LYS A 420 12.45 -24.94 29.41
C LYS A 420 11.65 -24.17 30.46
N GLU A 421 11.29 -24.81 31.57
CA GLU A 421 10.44 -24.28 32.63
C GLU A 421 10.85 -22.89 33.13
N ALA A 422 12.16 -22.59 33.20
CA ALA A 422 12.67 -21.27 33.59
C ALA A 422 12.66 -20.20 32.46
N ALA A 423 12.56 -20.60 31.20
CA ALA A 423 12.61 -19.72 30.02
C ALA A 423 11.23 -19.46 29.39
N LEU A 424 10.25 -20.28 29.74
CA LEU A 424 8.85 -20.10 29.38
C LEU A 424 8.23 -19.14 30.40
N ASP A 425 8.01 -17.88 29.97
CA ASP A 425 7.28 -16.81 30.69
C ASP A 425 5.80 -17.16 30.91
N THR A 426 5.54 -18.35 31.44
CA THR A 426 4.25 -18.90 31.80
C THR A 426 4.24 -18.98 33.32
N ALA A 427 3.29 -18.31 33.97
CA ALA A 427 3.08 -18.45 35.41
C ALA A 427 3.04 -19.95 35.74
N PHE A 428 3.89 -20.39 36.67
CA PHE A 428 4.18 -21.80 36.98
C PHE A 428 2.89 -22.62 37.13
N ARG A 429 2.52 -23.37 36.09
CA ARG A 429 1.39 -24.30 36.05
C ARG A 429 1.92 -25.67 35.62
N PRO A 430 1.49 -26.78 36.25
CA PRO A 430 1.85 -28.11 35.75
C PRO A 430 1.36 -28.27 34.31
N PHE A 431 2.10 -29.03 33.48
CA PHE A 431 1.80 -29.18 32.06
C PHE A 431 0.37 -29.67 31.80
N GLU A 432 -0.15 -30.53 32.68
CA GLU A 432 -1.49 -31.12 32.62
C GLU A 432 -2.62 -30.09 32.86
N HIS A 433 -2.28 -28.92 33.40
CA HIS A 433 -3.22 -27.84 33.72
C HIS A 433 -3.13 -26.66 32.75
N LEU A 434 -2.30 -26.79 31.70
CA LEU A 434 -2.19 -25.77 30.66
C LEU A 434 -3.44 -25.78 29.79
N ASP A 435 -3.95 -24.59 29.50
CA ASP A 435 -5.06 -24.44 28.57
C ASP A 435 -4.60 -24.51 27.10
N ALA A 436 -5.55 -24.42 26.18
CA ALA A 436 -5.26 -24.50 24.75
C ALA A 436 -4.35 -23.36 24.25
N GLU A 437 -4.41 -22.18 24.87
CA GLU A 437 -3.59 -21.02 24.49
C GLU A 437 -2.15 -21.21 24.96
N ASP A 438 -1.97 -21.69 26.19
CA ASP A 438 -0.67 -22.08 26.75
C ASP A 438 0.02 -23.13 25.87
N LEU A 439 -0.71 -24.18 25.51
CA LEU A 439 -0.20 -25.25 24.65
C LEU A 439 0.16 -24.73 23.25
N ALA A 440 -0.67 -23.85 22.67
CA ALA A 440 -0.38 -23.23 21.38
C ALA A 440 0.90 -22.36 21.43
N ARG A 441 1.10 -21.61 22.52
CA ARG A 441 2.30 -20.81 22.76
C ARG A 441 3.56 -21.68 22.90
N ILE A 442 3.48 -22.76 23.67
CA ILE A 442 4.59 -23.71 23.84
C ILE A 442 4.92 -24.38 22.51
N ARG A 443 3.91 -24.85 21.78
CA ARG A 443 4.07 -25.43 20.44
C ARG A 443 4.77 -24.46 19.49
N THR A 444 4.37 -23.20 19.51
CA THR A 444 4.98 -22.16 18.68
C THR A 444 6.48 -22.01 18.99
N ARG A 445 6.87 -21.94 20.27
CA ARG A 445 8.28 -21.86 20.67
C ARG A 445 9.07 -23.13 20.32
N PHE A 446 8.49 -24.31 20.52
CA PHE A 446 9.10 -25.58 20.15
C PHE A 446 9.42 -25.64 18.64
N VAL A 447 8.46 -25.25 17.80
CA VAL A 447 8.65 -25.21 16.34
C VAL A 447 9.69 -24.17 15.95
N GLN A 448 9.72 -22.99 16.58
CA GLN A 448 10.74 -21.97 16.35
C GLN A 448 12.16 -22.49 16.63
N GLU A 449 12.39 -23.15 17.76
CA GLU A 449 13.72 -23.72 18.09
C GLU A 449 14.11 -24.85 17.11
N ARG A 450 13.12 -25.63 16.64
CA ARG A 450 13.35 -26.66 15.61
C ARG A 450 13.74 -26.01 14.28
N LEU A 451 13.07 -24.93 13.88
CA LEU A 451 13.39 -24.17 12.66
C LEU A 451 14.77 -23.53 12.76
N ALA A 452 15.12 -22.93 13.90
CA ALA A 452 16.44 -22.34 14.13
C ALA A 452 17.57 -23.38 13.97
N ARG A 453 17.43 -24.54 14.62
CA ARG A 453 18.42 -25.62 14.51
C ARG A 453 18.54 -26.18 13.10
N LEU A 454 17.40 -26.33 12.40
CA LEU A 454 17.43 -26.75 11.00
C LEU A 454 18.14 -25.70 10.14
N ALA A 455 17.80 -24.42 10.30
CA ALA A 455 18.42 -23.34 9.54
C ALA A 455 19.93 -23.28 9.76
N ASP A 456 20.39 -23.37 11.02
CA ASP A 456 21.82 -23.39 11.35
C ASP A 456 22.52 -24.61 10.74
N SER A 457 21.88 -25.78 10.76
CA SER A 457 22.40 -26.99 10.11
C SER A 457 22.48 -26.86 8.58
N LEU A 458 21.50 -26.20 7.95
CA LEU A 458 21.50 -25.96 6.51
C LEU A 458 22.59 -24.97 6.13
N LEU A 459 22.72 -23.87 6.87
CA LEU A 459 23.75 -22.85 6.66
C LEU A 459 25.16 -23.41 6.85
N ALA A 460 25.37 -24.30 7.82
CA ALA A 460 26.67 -24.96 8.01
C ALA A 460 27.10 -25.83 6.82
N GLY A 461 26.15 -26.26 5.99
CA GLY A 461 26.40 -27.01 4.75
C GLY A 461 26.50 -26.14 3.48
N LEU A 462 26.33 -24.82 3.60
CA LEU A 462 26.34 -23.87 2.50
C LEU A 462 27.54 -22.92 2.63
N ASP A 463 28.00 -22.40 1.48
CA ASP A 463 28.99 -21.34 1.46
C ASP A 463 28.30 -20.01 1.78
N VAL A 464 28.62 -19.44 2.95
CA VAL A 464 28.02 -18.21 3.46
C VAL A 464 29.09 -17.13 3.56
N GLU A 465 29.00 -16.14 2.68
CA GLU A 465 29.84 -14.95 2.71
C GLU A 465 29.04 -13.75 3.23
N ILE A 466 29.58 -13.01 4.18
CA ILE A 466 28.98 -11.75 4.68
C ILE A 466 29.95 -10.61 4.41
N TYR A 467 29.48 -9.58 3.72
CA TYR A 467 30.27 -8.40 3.36
C TYR A 467 30.12 -7.33 4.44
N GLU A 468 30.83 -7.50 5.57
CA GLU A 468 30.72 -6.63 6.76
C GLU A 468 30.97 -5.15 6.47
N ALA A 469 31.95 -4.84 5.60
CA ALA A 469 32.25 -3.46 5.23
C ALA A 469 31.06 -2.75 4.56
N VAL A 470 30.28 -3.49 3.77
CA VAL A 470 29.04 -2.97 3.16
C VAL A 470 27.98 -2.83 4.25
N LEU A 471 27.77 -3.88 5.05
CA LEU A 471 26.74 -3.93 6.10
C LEU A 471 26.86 -2.79 7.13
N ASP A 472 28.09 -2.45 7.54
CA ASP A 472 28.37 -1.42 8.54
C ASP A 472 28.21 0.00 7.98
N THR A 473 28.38 0.18 6.67
CA THR A 473 28.29 1.50 6.02
C THR A 473 26.90 1.85 5.51
N LEU A 474 25.93 0.93 5.60
CA LEU A 474 24.56 1.20 5.17
C LEU A 474 23.91 2.34 5.95
N SER A 475 23.33 3.28 5.22
CA SER A 475 22.42 4.28 5.77
C SER A 475 21.04 3.67 5.93
N ILE A 476 20.57 3.57 7.17
CA ILE A 476 19.22 3.10 7.47
C ILE A 476 18.33 4.34 7.61
N PRO A 477 17.23 4.45 6.85
CA PRO A 477 16.29 5.55 7.03
C PRO A 477 15.77 5.58 8.48
N GLU A 478 15.98 6.69 9.20
CA GLU A 478 15.39 6.87 10.53
C GLU A 478 13.85 6.92 10.40
N SER A 479 13.19 5.89 10.92
CA SER A 479 11.75 5.80 11.22
C SER A 479 10.75 6.27 10.15
N ALA A 480 9.98 5.32 9.62
CA ALA A 480 8.62 5.49 9.06
C ALA A 480 8.35 6.62 8.04
N LYS A 481 9.38 7.30 7.51
CA LYS A 481 9.24 8.21 6.35
C LYS A 481 9.14 7.43 5.04
N ASN A 482 8.36 6.35 5.07
CA ASN A 482 7.70 5.65 3.99
C ASN A 482 8.26 5.92 2.58
N PRO A 483 9.39 5.27 2.20
CA PRO A 483 9.78 5.10 0.79
C PRO A 483 8.72 4.36 -0.02
N ALA A 484 7.75 3.73 0.65
CA ALA A 484 6.67 2.95 0.08
C ALA A 484 5.30 3.67 0.10
N MET A 485 5.24 5.02 0.13
CA MET A 485 3.93 5.69 0.03
C MET A 485 3.23 5.40 -1.30
N THR A 486 4.00 5.17 -2.35
CA THR A 486 3.53 4.59 -3.61
C THR A 486 2.77 3.28 -3.37
N VAL A 487 3.37 2.39 -2.59
CA VAL A 487 2.78 1.12 -2.18
C VAL A 487 1.49 1.33 -1.36
N HIS A 488 1.43 2.32 -0.46
CA HIS A 488 0.22 2.61 0.32
C HIS A 488 -0.89 3.30 -0.47
N LEU A 489 -0.57 4.13 -1.46
CA LEU A 489 -1.54 4.79 -2.33
C LEU A 489 -2.35 3.76 -3.15
N PHE A 490 -1.73 2.63 -3.51
CA PHE A 490 -2.34 1.62 -4.40
C PHE A 490 -2.63 0.27 -3.73
N LYS A 491 -1.88 -0.15 -2.69
CA LYS A 491 -2.11 -1.41 -1.94
C LYS A 491 -3.08 -1.29 -0.76
N ASN A 492 -3.79 -0.16 -0.59
CA ASN A 492 -4.79 0.03 0.48
C ASN A 492 -5.90 -1.06 0.54
N ASN A 493 -6.05 -1.86 -0.52
CA ASN A 493 -7.05 -2.93 -0.59
C ASN A 493 -6.51 -4.34 -0.24
N SER A 494 -5.19 -4.58 -0.24
CA SER A 494 -4.64 -5.94 -0.10
C SER A 494 -4.33 -6.35 1.35
N ASN A 495 -4.34 -5.40 2.30
CA ASN A 495 -3.92 -5.61 3.70
C ASN A 495 -2.53 -6.26 3.84
N LYS A 496 -1.74 -6.30 2.75
CA LYS A 496 -0.45 -6.97 2.64
C LYS A 496 0.65 -6.02 3.07
N GLN A 497 1.68 -6.56 3.73
CA GLN A 497 2.89 -5.78 4.00
C GLN A 497 3.52 -5.33 2.68
N PRO A 498 4.13 -4.13 2.63
CA PRO A 498 4.73 -3.61 1.41
C PRO A 498 5.94 -4.45 0.94
N PHE A 499 6.69 -5.03 1.89
CA PHE A 499 7.87 -5.83 1.61
C PHE A 499 7.90 -7.08 2.50
N PRO A 500 8.54 -8.19 2.07
CA PRO A 500 8.75 -9.34 2.93
C PRO A 500 9.79 -8.99 4.01
N ILE A 501 9.36 -8.95 5.27
CA ILE A 501 10.25 -8.72 6.42
C ILE A 501 10.52 -10.02 7.19
N VAL A 502 11.61 -10.07 7.95
CA VAL A 502 11.91 -11.20 8.87
C VAL A 502 10.73 -11.45 9.81
N ASP A 503 10.40 -12.72 9.99
CA ASP A 503 9.24 -13.16 10.77
C ASP A 503 9.35 -12.72 12.24
N PRO A 504 8.31 -12.06 12.80
CA PRO A 504 8.33 -11.62 14.20
C PRO A 504 8.50 -12.75 15.20
N LEU A 505 8.23 -13.99 14.78
CA LEU A 505 8.32 -15.17 15.62
C LEU A 505 9.76 -15.60 15.92
N TRP A 506 10.77 -15.06 15.23
CA TRP A 506 12.16 -15.24 15.67
C TRP A 506 12.38 -14.63 17.06
N ARG A 507 13.28 -15.26 17.84
CA ARG A 507 13.61 -14.87 19.21
C ARG A 507 15.10 -14.85 19.45
#